data_AF-A0A9D1HJ76-F1
#
_entry.id   AF-A0A9D1HJ76-F1
#
_cell.length_a   1.000
_cell.length_b   1.000
_cell.length_c   1.000
_cell.angle_alpha   90.00
_cell.angle_beta   90.00
_cell.angle_gamma   90.00
#
_symmetry.space_group_name_H-M   'P 1'
#
loop_
_entity.id
_entity.type
_entity.pdbx_description
1 polymer ?
#
loop_
_entity_poly.entity_id
_entity_poly.type
_entity_poly.pdbx_seq_one_letter_code
_entity_poly.pdbx_strand_id
1 'polypeptide(L)'
;MVVPVYMVIYLLGFQYLESKVTYGYHIIHCELDSLIPFCEYFIIPYVMWFFYIAATVIYFMILNKNQKEYWQLILNLGIGMTLFLLISWIYPNGHTLRPDTFVRDNIFVDMVKGLYQIDTPTNILPSIHVYNSIAAYMAIRHCEKLQDKRWIQRGAFLLTCLIVLATMFLKQHTVIDVVAAIVLNLIVYLIIYRPERVQEPAKNRRLTRLEQNL
;
A
#
# COMPACT_ATOMS: atom_id res chain seq x y z
N MET A 1 -11.57 17.84 -5.46
CA MET A 1 -10.63 18.71 -4.71
C MET A 1 -10.02 18.06 -3.47
N VAL A 2 -10.63 17.02 -2.88
CA VAL A 2 -10.11 16.38 -1.64
C VAL A 2 -8.75 15.69 -1.82
N VAL A 3 -8.56 14.90 -2.88
CA VAL A 3 -7.34 14.10 -3.08
C VAL A 3 -6.07 14.95 -3.22
N PRO A 4 -6.01 16.00 -4.09
CA PRO A 4 -4.80 16.82 -4.21
C PRO A 4 -4.43 17.56 -2.92
N VAL A 5 -5.43 18.07 -2.19
CA VAL A 5 -5.21 18.75 -0.91
C VAL A 5 -4.65 17.79 0.13
N TYR A 6 -5.23 16.59 0.24
CA TYR A 6 -4.71 15.56 1.14
C TYR A 6 -3.27 15.16 0.78
N MET A 7 -2.95 15.00 -0.50
CA MET A 7 -1.60 14.65 -0.94
C MET A 7 -0.57 15.72 -0.56
N VAL A 8 -0.90 17.01 -0.70
CA VAL A 8 0.00 18.09 -0.25
C VAL A 8 0.24 18.01 1.25
N ILE A 9 -0.82 17.84 2.05
CA ILE A 9 -0.71 17.71 3.51
C ILE A 9 0.15 16.48 3.88
N TYR A 10 -0.10 15.34 3.22
CA TYR A 10 0.65 14.11 3.44
C TYR A 10 2.14 14.29 3.15
N LEU A 11 2.50 14.88 2.00
CA LEU A 11 3.90 15.08 1.61
C LEU A 11 4.62 16.03 2.57
N LEU A 12 3.95 17.10 3.03
CA LEU A 12 4.50 18.00 4.04
C LEU A 12 4.71 17.28 5.38
N GLY A 13 3.75 16.45 5.82
CA GLY A 13 3.87 15.66 7.03
C GLY A 13 4.98 14.62 6.96
N PHE A 14 5.10 13.93 5.83
CA PHE A 14 6.18 12.98 5.56
C PHE A 14 7.54 13.66 5.60
N GLN A 15 7.72 14.76 4.86
CA GLN A 15 8.97 15.52 4.85
C GLN A 15 9.34 16.03 6.24
N TYR A 16 8.35 16.48 7.02
CA TYR A 16 8.57 16.88 8.41
C TYR A 16 9.11 15.72 9.26
N LEU A 17 8.48 14.55 9.19
CA LEU A 17 8.92 13.36 9.93
C LEU A 17 10.33 12.93 9.54
N GLU A 18 10.63 12.88 8.25
CA GLU A 18 11.98 12.55 7.77
C GLU A 18 13.05 13.53 8.26
N SER A 19 12.72 14.81 8.34
CA SER A 19 13.66 15.82 8.86
C SER A 19 13.96 15.69 10.36
N LYS A 20 13.11 15.00 11.12
CA LYS A 20 13.20 14.89 12.59
C LYS A 20 13.83 13.59 13.06
N VAL A 21 13.66 12.51 12.32
CA VAL A 21 14.16 11.18 12.70
C VAL A 21 15.61 11.02 12.25
N THR A 22 16.52 11.74 12.92
CA THR A 22 17.97 11.70 12.64
C THR A 22 18.77 10.97 13.72
N TYR A 23 18.22 10.80 14.93
CA TYR A 23 18.83 10.05 16.04
C TYR A 23 17.77 9.41 16.94
N GLY A 24 18.14 8.34 17.65
CA GLY A 24 17.26 7.71 18.66
C GLY A 24 16.08 6.92 18.11
N TYR A 25 16.10 6.52 16.83
CA TYR A 25 15.09 5.66 16.24
C TYR A 25 15.40 4.18 16.47
N HIS A 26 14.34 3.37 16.52
CA HIS A 26 14.49 1.92 16.71
C HIS A 26 14.87 1.22 15.41
N ILE A 27 15.92 0.39 15.47
CA ILE A 27 16.38 -0.41 14.34
C ILE A 27 15.54 -1.68 14.23
N ILE A 28 14.70 -1.73 13.20
CA ILE A 28 13.91 -2.91 12.85
C ILE A 28 14.80 -3.84 12.02
N HIS A 29 14.87 -5.11 12.43
CA HIS A 29 15.54 -6.17 11.69
C HIS A 29 14.95 -7.53 12.05
N CYS A 30 15.05 -8.49 11.13
CA CYS A 30 14.84 -9.91 11.40
C CYS A 30 15.82 -10.77 10.58
N GLU A 31 16.02 -12.01 11.00
CA GLU A 31 16.97 -12.93 10.32
C GLU A 31 16.62 -13.18 8.84
N LEU A 32 15.34 -13.11 8.49
CA LEU A 32 14.90 -13.29 7.11
C LEU A 32 15.41 -12.16 6.19
N ASP A 33 15.62 -10.95 6.71
CA ASP A 33 16.15 -9.82 5.92
C ASP A 33 17.56 -10.11 5.38
N SER A 34 18.35 -10.89 6.13
CA SER A 34 19.71 -11.31 5.74
C SER A 34 19.71 -12.36 4.63
N LEU A 35 18.62 -13.12 4.49
CA LEU A 35 18.49 -14.16 3.44
C LEU A 35 18.08 -13.59 2.08
N ILE A 36 17.51 -12.38 2.06
CA ILE A 36 17.09 -11.72 0.82
C ILE A 36 18.30 -11.03 0.20
N PRO A 37 18.78 -11.43 -1.00
CA PRO A 37 19.93 -10.76 -1.61
C PRO A 37 19.55 -9.39 -2.14
N PHE A 38 20.51 -8.48 -2.28
CA PHE A 38 20.30 -7.24 -3.02
C PHE A 38 20.18 -7.52 -4.53
N CYS A 39 19.22 -6.89 -5.21
CA CYS A 39 19.04 -7.02 -6.65
C CYS A 39 18.57 -5.70 -7.28
N GLU A 40 19.47 -4.98 -7.95
CA GLU A 40 19.21 -3.64 -8.49
C GLU A 40 18.14 -3.61 -9.59
N TYR A 41 17.92 -4.70 -10.33
CA TYR A 41 16.92 -4.74 -11.40
C TYR A 41 15.48 -4.50 -10.90
N PHE A 42 15.25 -4.73 -9.61
CA PHE A 42 13.97 -4.42 -8.96
C PHE A 42 13.69 -2.92 -8.83
N ILE A 43 14.64 -2.04 -9.19
CA ILE A 43 14.37 -0.60 -9.32
C ILE A 43 13.26 -0.30 -10.33
N ILE A 44 13.11 -1.14 -11.36
CA ILE A 44 12.05 -0.99 -12.36
C ILE A 44 10.67 -1.12 -11.72
N PRO A 45 10.29 -2.27 -11.11
CA PRO A 45 8.99 -2.39 -10.46
C PRO A 45 8.82 -1.39 -9.29
N TYR A 46 9.90 -1.04 -8.57
CA TYR A 46 9.82 -0.01 -7.53
C TYR A 46 9.37 1.35 -8.09
N VAL A 47 9.98 1.82 -9.18
CA VAL A 47 9.58 3.08 -9.82
C VAL A 47 8.21 2.97 -10.49
N MET A 48 7.85 1.79 -11.01
CA MET A 48 6.51 1.53 -11.56
C MET A 48 5.39 1.75 -10.54
N TRP A 49 5.68 1.67 -9.23
CA TRP A 49 4.71 1.94 -8.18
C TRP A 49 4.04 3.31 -8.33
N PHE A 50 4.80 4.37 -8.62
CA PHE A 50 4.24 5.72 -8.79
C PHE A 50 3.20 5.76 -9.91
N PHE A 51 3.52 5.16 -11.05
CA PHE A 51 2.62 5.06 -12.19
C PHE A 51 1.41 4.18 -11.88
N TYR A 52 1.60 3.09 -11.15
CA TYR A 52 0.53 2.17 -10.78
C TYR A 52 -0.51 2.83 -9.87
N ILE A 53 -0.06 3.52 -8.82
CA ILE A 53 -0.95 4.24 -7.90
C ILE A 53 -1.63 5.40 -8.63
N ALA A 54 -0.88 6.22 -9.38
CA ALA A 54 -1.44 7.33 -10.13
C ALA A 54 -2.49 6.88 -11.16
N ALA A 55 -2.19 5.85 -11.96
CA ALA A 55 -3.10 5.30 -12.96
C ALA A 55 -4.37 4.75 -12.29
N THR A 56 -4.24 4.05 -11.16
CA THR A 56 -5.39 3.52 -10.42
C THR A 56 -6.27 4.65 -9.90
N VAL A 57 -5.69 5.66 -9.22
CA VAL A 57 -6.45 6.81 -8.71
C VAL A 57 -7.12 7.59 -9.84
N ILE A 58 -6.41 7.87 -10.93
CA ILE A 58 -6.95 8.59 -12.10
C ILE A 58 -8.10 7.80 -12.75
N TYR A 59 -7.93 6.49 -12.93
CA TYR A 59 -8.98 5.63 -13.47
C TYR A 59 -10.24 5.70 -12.62
N PHE A 60 -10.12 5.53 -11.30
CA PHE A 60 -11.29 5.56 -10.41
C PHE A 60 -11.90 6.95 -10.28
N MET A 61 -11.10 8.01 -10.40
CA MET A 61 -11.56 9.39 -10.31
C MET A 61 -12.33 9.86 -11.55
N ILE A 62 -11.90 9.44 -12.75
CA ILE A 62 -12.40 10.00 -14.02
C ILE A 62 -13.21 8.99 -14.83
N LEU A 63 -12.76 7.73 -14.89
CA LEU A 63 -13.32 6.71 -15.79
C LEU A 63 -14.32 5.79 -15.08
N ASN A 64 -14.16 5.62 -13.77
CA ASN A 64 -15.11 4.88 -12.97
C ASN A 64 -16.32 5.77 -12.61
N LYS A 65 -17.52 5.29 -12.94
CA LYS A 65 -18.77 6.01 -12.62
C LYS A 65 -19.36 5.58 -11.28
N ASN A 66 -18.85 4.48 -10.70
CA ASN A 66 -19.32 3.95 -9.43
C ASN A 66 -18.65 4.73 -8.27
N GLN A 67 -19.42 5.63 -7.66
CA GLN A 67 -18.95 6.47 -6.56
C GLN A 67 -18.53 5.67 -5.33
N LYS A 68 -19.20 4.53 -5.06
CA LYS A 68 -18.86 3.67 -3.92
C LYS A 68 -17.45 3.11 -4.09
N GLU A 69 -17.15 2.56 -5.26
CA GLU A 69 -15.82 2.00 -5.57
C GLU A 69 -14.71 3.06 -5.51
N TYR A 70 -14.98 4.27 -6.00
CA TYR A 70 -14.05 5.40 -5.88
C TYR A 70 -13.76 5.74 -4.41
N TRP A 71 -14.80 5.91 -3.58
CA TRP A 71 -14.62 6.22 -2.17
C TRP A 71 -13.98 5.09 -1.39
N GLN A 72 -14.24 3.82 -1.74
CA GLN A 72 -13.55 2.69 -1.14
C GLN A 72 -12.04 2.74 -1.39
N LEU A 73 -11.61 3.05 -2.62
CA LEU A 73 -10.19 3.25 -2.94
C LEU A 73 -9.60 4.43 -2.15
N ILE A 74 -10.23 5.62 -2.23
CA ILE A 74 -9.69 6.84 -1.62
C ILE A 74 -9.63 6.74 -0.10
N LEU A 75 -10.66 6.18 0.55
CA LEU A 75 -10.66 5.97 1.99
C LEU A 75 -9.63 4.91 2.41
N ASN A 76 -9.50 3.81 1.66
CA ASN A 76 -8.52 2.78 1.97
C ASN A 76 -7.08 3.33 1.90
N LEU A 77 -6.74 4.04 0.82
CA LEU A 77 -5.44 4.71 0.67
C LEU A 77 -5.24 5.78 1.75
N GLY A 78 -6.24 6.65 1.96
CA GLY A 78 -6.15 7.74 2.94
C GLY A 78 -5.98 7.25 4.38
N ILE A 79 -6.67 6.17 4.77
CA ILE A 79 -6.51 5.57 6.10
C ILE A 79 -5.09 5.02 6.26
N GLY A 80 -4.60 4.23 5.29
CA GLY A 80 -3.26 3.63 5.36
C GLY A 80 -2.15 4.68 5.41
N MET A 81 -2.22 5.68 4.54
CA MET A 81 -1.28 6.81 4.49
C MET A 81 -1.32 7.63 5.79
N THR A 82 -2.50 7.89 6.35
CA THR A 82 -2.62 8.62 7.62
C THR A 82 -2.06 7.81 8.79
N LEU A 83 -2.35 6.51 8.86
CA LEU A 83 -1.84 5.63 9.90
C LEU A 83 -0.32 5.49 9.82
N PHE A 84 0.25 5.44 8.61
CA PHE A 84 1.70 5.47 8.41
C PHE A 84 2.32 6.70 9.07
N LEU A 85 1.83 7.92 8.78
CA LEU A 85 2.35 9.14 9.40
C LEU A 85 2.21 9.12 10.93
N LEU A 86 1.07 8.65 11.45
CA LEU A 86 0.84 8.58 12.90
C LEU A 86 1.77 7.58 13.59
N ILE A 87 1.97 6.40 13.00
CA ILE A 87 2.87 5.37 13.54
C ILE A 87 4.30 5.90 13.51
N SER A 88 4.76 6.45 12.39
CA SER A 88 6.10 7.03 12.26
C SER A 88 6.34 8.21 13.22
N TRP A 89 5.30 8.98 13.54
CA TRP A 89 5.37 10.04 14.55
C TRP A 89 5.58 9.50 15.97
N ILE A 90 4.83 8.47 16.35
CA ILE A 90 4.83 7.91 17.72
C ILE A 90 6.02 6.97 17.92
N TYR A 91 6.44 6.28 16.86
CA TYR A 91 7.45 5.25 16.88
C TYR A 91 8.47 5.49 15.76
N PRO A 92 9.44 6.41 15.97
CA PRO A 92 10.56 6.61 15.07
C PRO A 92 11.32 5.30 14.88
N ASN A 93 11.43 4.85 13.63
CA ASN A 93 12.03 3.56 13.29
C ASN A 93 12.90 3.66 12.04
N GLY A 94 13.71 2.64 11.78
CA GLY A 94 14.53 2.55 10.57
C GLY A 94 15.26 1.22 10.47
N HIS A 95 16.12 1.07 9.47
CA HIS A 95 16.91 -0.15 9.25
C HIS A 95 18.32 0.16 8.71
N THR A 96 19.22 -0.81 8.78
CA THR A 96 20.62 -0.70 8.29
C THR A 96 20.95 -1.69 7.16
N LEU A 97 19.93 -2.23 6.50
CA LEU A 97 20.06 -3.25 5.45
C LEU A 97 20.70 -2.80 4.12
N ARG A 98 20.87 -1.49 3.88
CA ARG A 98 21.40 -1.00 2.59
C ARG A 98 22.88 -1.39 2.45
N PRO A 99 23.32 -1.84 1.26
CA PRO A 99 24.71 -2.22 1.06
C PRO A 99 25.64 -1.00 1.14
N ASP A 100 26.77 -1.15 1.84
CA ASP A 100 27.80 -0.10 1.91
C ASP A 100 28.52 0.11 0.58
N THR A 101 28.62 -0.97 -0.22
CA THR A 101 29.26 -0.98 -1.54
C THR A 101 28.46 -1.82 -2.51
N PHE A 102 28.47 -1.43 -3.79
CA PHE A 102 27.83 -2.19 -4.87
C PHE A 102 28.89 -2.95 -5.65
N VAL A 103 28.63 -4.25 -5.87
CA VAL A 103 29.55 -5.13 -6.61
C VAL A 103 29.54 -4.84 -8.11
N ARG A 104 28.40 -4.37 -8.63
CA ARG A 104 28.18 -4.09 -10.05
C ARG A 104 28.17 -2.58 -10.30
N ASP A 105 28.56 -2.21 -11.51
CA ASP A 105 28.51 -0.83 -12.01
C ASP A 105 27.66 -0.79 -13.28
N ASN A 106 26.42 -0.34 -13.14
CA ASN A 106 25.45 -0.26 -14.23
C ASN A 106 24.36 0.78 -13.92
N ILE A 107 23.58 1.15 -14.93
CA ILE A 107 22.52 2.17 -14.82
C ILE A 107 21.50 1.87 -13.72
N PHE A 108 21.18 0.60 -13.45
CA PHE A 108 20.23 0.25 -12.39
C PHE A 108 20.81 0.52 -11.01
N VAL A 109 22.10 0.26 -10.79
CA VAL A 109 22.80 0.63 -9.57
C VAL A 109 22.80 2.14 -9.37
N ASP A 110 23.03 2.92 -10.42
CA ASP A 110 22.99 4.39 -10.33
C ASP A 110 21.60 4.91 -9.97
N MET A 111 20.55 4.31 -10.55
CA MET A 111 19.17 4.61 -10.16
C MET A 111 18.89 4.26 -8.70
N VAL A 112 19.42 3.13 -8.19
CA VAL A 112 19.28 2.74 -6.77
C VAL A 112 20.03 3.71 -5.85
N LYS A 113 21.24 4.14 -6.22
CA LYS A 113 21.98 5.17 -5.47
C LYS A 113 21.18 6.48 -5.39
N GLY A 114 20.59 6.92 -6.50
CA GLY A 114 19.71 8.08 -6.53
C GLY A 114 18.48 7.91 -5.63
N LEU A 115 17.84 6.74 -5.69
CA LEU A 115 16.75 6.40 -4.78
C LEU A 115 17.18 6.49 -3.31
N TYR A 116 18.34 5.95 -2.94
CA TYR A 116 18.85 5.98 -1.57
C TYR A 116 19.19 7.38 -1.05
N GLN A 117 19.42 8.36 -1.94
CA GLN A 117 19.65 9.75 -1.56
C GLN A 117 18.33 10.50 -1.32
N ILE A 118 17.27 10.12 -2.03
CA ILE A 118 15.96 10.80 -1.95
C ILE A 118 15.10 10.20 -0.84
N ASP A 119 15.18 8.88 -0.66
CA ASP A 119 14.40 8.10 0.29
C ASP A 119 15.33 7.54 1.35
N THR A 120 15.11 7.92 2.60
CA THR A 120 15.90 7.53 3.78
C THR A 120 15.46 6.15 4.28
N PRO A 121 16.33 5.38 4.97
CA PRO A 121 15.94 4.10 5.56
C PRO A 121 15.23 4.26 6.91
N THR A 122 14.53 5.38 7.11
CA THR A 122 13.84 5.80 8.34
C THR A 122 12.33 5.89 8.13
N ASN A 123 11.55 5.77 9.21
CA ASN A 123 10.09 5.74 9.20
C ASN A 123 9.51 4.76 8.16
N ILE A 124 9.99 3.52 8.19
CA ILE A 124 9.69 2.48 7.20
C ILE A 124 8.46 1.64 7.55
N LEU A 125 8.02 1.67 8.81
CA LEU A 125 6.93 0.86 9.35
C LEU A 125 5.60 1.62 9.42
N PRO A 126 4.50 1.11 8.85
CA PRO A 126 4.41 0.02 7.88
C PRO A 126 4.80 0.45 6.46
N SER A 127 5.18 -0.49 5.60
CA SER A 127 5.56 -0.15 4.22
C SER A 127 4.40 0.43 3.41
N ILE A 128 4.49 1.72 3.06
CA ILE A 128 3.46 2.39 2.25
C ILE A 128 3.41 1.87 0.81
N HIS A 129 4.56 1.47 0.26
CA HIS A 129 4.66 0.87 -1.06
C HIS A 129 3.85 -0.43 -1.12
N VAL A 130 4.00 -1.29 -0.11
CA VAL A 130 3.24 -2.54 0.02
C VAL A 130 1.76 -2.25 0.25
N TYR A 131 1.42 -1.43 1.24
CA TYR A 131 0.04 -1.13 1.58
C TYR A 131 -0.74 -0.58 0.38
N ASN A 132 -0.22 0.46 -0.26
CA ASN A 132 -0.90 1.12 -1.37
C ASN A 132 -1.03 0.20 -2.60
N SER A 133 -0.03 -0.65 -2.86
CA SER A 133 -0.09 -1.62 -3.95
C SER A 133 -1.17 -2.68 -3.74
N ILE A 134 -1.36 -3.14 -2.50
CA ILE A 134 -2.42 -4.09 -2.16
C ILE A 134 -3.78 -3.38 -2.22
N ALA A 135 -3.90 -2.17 -1.66
CA ALA A 135 -5.14 -1.39 -1.73
C ALA A 135 -5.57 -1.13 -3.19
N ALA A 136 -4.63 -0.75 -4.06
CA ALA A 136 -4.87 -0.57 -5.49
C ALA A 136 -5.33 -1.87 -6.16
N TYR A 137 -4.63 -2.98 -5.90
CA TYR A 137 -5.03 -4.29 -6.44
C TYR A 137 -6.44 -4.70 -5.98
N MET A 138 -6.77 -4.54 -4.70
CA MET A 138 -8.09 -4.87 -4.16
C MET A 138 -9.18 -4.00 -4.80
N ALA A 139 -8.94 -2.71 -5.00
CA ALA A 139 -9.87 -1.85 -5.71
C ALA A 139 -10.08 -2.32 -7.16
N ILE A 140 -9.01 -2.62 -7.90
CA ILE A 140 -9.09 -3.16 -9.26
C ILE A 140 -9.83 -4.50 -9.29
N ARG A 141 -9.62 -5.34 -8.29
CA ARG A 141 -10.24 -6.67 -8.17
C ARG A 141 -11.75 -6.59 -7.97
N HIS A 142 -12.22 -5.61 -7.20
CA HIS A 142 -13.65 -5.42 -6.89
C HIS A 142 -14.36 -4.46 -7.84
N CYS A 143 -13.63 -3.82 -8.76
CA CYS A 143 -14.25 -2.90 -9.70
C CYS A 143 -15.11 -3.63 -10.71
N GLU A 144 -16.40 -3.28 -10.77
CA GLU A 144 -17.40 -3.90 -11.65
C GLU A 144 -16.96 -3.93 -13.13
N LYS A 145 -16.24 -2.89 -13.59
CA LYS A 145 -15.77 -2.78 -14.98
C LYS A 145 -14.48 -3.55 -15.28
N LEU A 146 -13.71 -3.90 -14.26
CA LEU A 146 -12.38 -4.50 -14.39
C LEU A 146 -12.32 -5.94 -13.89
N GLN A 147 -13.27 -6.37 -13.04
CA GLN A 147 -13.27 -7.70 -12.41
C GLN A 147 -13.25 -8.85 -13.43
N ASP A 148 -13.94 -8.71 -14.56
CA ASP A 148 -13.98 -9.74 -15.60
C ASP A 148 -12.78 -9.72 -16.56
N LYS A 149 -11.97 -8.64 -16.52
CA LYS A 149 -10.82 -8.46 -17.40
C LYS A 149 -9.60 -9.18 -16.84
N ARG A 150 -9.53 -10.49 -17.08
CA ARG A 150 -8.48 -11.39 -16.55
C ARG A 150 -7.05 -10.89 -16.74
N TRP A 151 -6.74 -10.26 -17.87
CA TRP A 151 -5.42 -9.70 -18.15
C TRP A 151 -5.08 -8.50 -17.26
N ILE A 152 -6.05 -7.63 -16.96
CA ILE A 152 -5.87 -6.55 -15.97
C ILE A 152 -5.67 -7.14 -14.58
N GLN A 153 -6.51 -8.11 -14.19
CA GLN A 153 -6.43 -8.74 -12.88
C GLN A 153 -5.07 -9.40 -12.64
N ARG A 154 -4.58 -10.17 -13.62
CA ARG A 154 -3.27 -10.82 -13.56
C ARG A 154 -2.13 -9.82 -13.59
N GLY A 155 -2.21 -8.80 -14.45
CA GLY A 155 -1.19 -7.76 -14.55
C GLY A 155 -1.06 -6.95 -13.26
N ALA A 156 -2.19 -6.51 -12.68
CA ALA A 156 -2.21 -5.79 -11.42
C ALA A 156 -1.69 -6.65 -10.25
N PHE A 157 -2.09 -7.92 -10.18
CA PHE A 157 -1.57 -8.85 -9.17
C PHE A 157 -0.06 -9.04 -9.30
N LEU A 158 0.42 -9.34 -10.51
CA LEU A 158 1.85 -9.54 -10.78
C LEU A 158 2.66 -8.29 -10.42
N LEU A 159 2.19 -7.10 -10.83
CA LEU A 159 2.85 -5.85 -10.53
C LEU A 159 2.88 -5.57 -9.02
N THR A 160 1.77 -5.81 -8.30
CA THR A 160 1.74 -5.70 -6.84
C THR A 160 2.77 -6.64 -6.19
N CYS A 161 2.85 -7.91 -6.61
CA CYS A 161 3.87 -8.84 -6.11
C CYS A 161 5.30 -8.35 -6.40
N LEU A 162 5.56 -7.85 -7.62
CA LEU A 162 6.87 -7.34 -8.00
C LEU A 162 7.26 -6.10 -7.18
N ILE A 163 6.32 -5.20 -6.88
CA ILE A 163 6.58 -4.03 -6.01
C ILE A 163 6.90 -4.47 -4.59
N VAL A 164 6.14 -5.42 -4.02
CA VAL A 164 6.41 -5.97 -2.68
C VAL A 164 7.78 -6.63 -2.60
N LEU A 165 8.16 -7.39 -3.64
CA LEU A 165 9.49 -7.96 -3.71
C LEU A 165 10.55 -6.86 -3.87
N ALA A 166 10.27 -5.83 -4.68
CA ALA A 166 11.20 -4.74 -4.93
C ALA A 166 11.59 -3.99 -3.67
N THR A 167 10.65 -3.76 -2.75
CA THR A 167 10.97 -3.07 -1.49
C THR A 167 12.01 -3.82 -0.67
N MET A 168 12.00 -5.16 -0.69
CA MET A 168 12.95 -5.99 0.04
C MET A 168 14.26 -6.20 -0.75
N PHE A 169 14.19 -6.47 -2.06
CA PHE A 169 15.39 -6.65 -2.91
C PHE A 169 16.23 -5.37 -3.03
N LEU A 170 15.59 -4.20 -2.99
CA LEU A 170 16.27 -2.91 -2.96
C LEU A 170 16.59 -2.44 -1.55
N LYS A 171 16.37 -3.26 -0.51
CA LYS A 171 16.69 -2.89 0.88
C LYS A 171 16.06 -1.54 1.27
N GLN A 172 14.78 -1.35 0.92
CA GLN A 172 13.97 -0.20 1.33
C GLN A 172 13.10 -0.51 2.53
N HIS A 173 12.68 -1.77 2.67
CA HIS A 173 11.87 -2.22 3.79
C HIS A 173 12.36 -3.56 4.29
N THR A 174 12.22 -3.77 5.60
CA THR A 174 12.37 -5.08 6.24
C THR A 174 11.14 -5.94 5.99
N VAL A 175 11.28 -7.25 6.19
CA VAL A 175 10.14 -8.19 6.17
C VAL A 175 9.08 -7.79 7.20
N ILE A 176 9.48 -7.28 8.36
CA ILE A 176 8.55 -6.84 9.41
C ILE A 176 7.65 -5.73 8.88
N ASP A 177 8.21 -4.76 8.16
CA ASP A 177 7.43 -3.63 7.60
C ASP A 177 6.43 -4.08 6.54
N VAL A 178 6.83 -5.07 5.74
CA VAL A 178 5.99 -5.70 4.70
C VAL A 178 4.83 -6.46 5.34
N VAL A 179 5.11 -7.30 6.35
CA VAL A 179 4.07 -8.04 7.06
C VAL A 179 3.11 -7.10 7.79
N ALA A 180 3.63 -6.08 8.46
CA ALA A 180 2.81 -5.07 9.13
C ALA A 180 1.89 -4.35 8.14
N ALA A 181 2.40 -3.98 6.95
CA ALA A 181 1.59 -3.37 5.90
C ALA A 181 0.48 -4.30 5.38
N ILE A 182 0.77 -5.59 5.19
CA ILE A 182 -0.22 -6.59 4.77
C ILE A 182 -1.32 -6.75 5.82
N VAL A 183 -0.95 -6.89 7.09
CA VAL A 183 -1.90 -7.03 8.21
C VAL A 183 -2.77 -5.78 8.33
N LEU A 184 -2.14 -4.60 8.29
CA LEU A 184 -2.87 -3.34 8.34
C LEU A 184 -3.84 -3.20 7.17
N ASN A 185 -3.40 -3.51 5.96
CA ASN A 185 -4.25 -3.46 4.78
C ASN A 185 -5.43 -4.42 4.89
N LEU A 186 -5.22 -5.63 5.39
CA LEU A 186 -6.29 -6.60 5.63
C LEU A 186 -7.33 -6.04 6.60
N ILE A 187 -6.91 -5.43 7.71
CA ILE A 187 -7.82 -4.82 8.69
C ILE A 187 -8.65 -3.70 8.04
N VAL A 188 -8.00 -2.78 7.33
CA VAL A 188 -8.69 -1.66 6.66
C VAL A 188 -9.62 -2.18 5.56
N TYR A 189 -9.18 -3.16 4.79
CA TYR A 189 -9.99 -3.83 3.78
C TYR A 189 -11.27 -4.42 4.38
N LEU A 190 -11.17 -5.13 5.52
CA LEU A 190 -12.31 -5.70 6.23
C LEU A 190 -13.25 -4.66 6.83
N ILE A 191 -12.84 -3.39 6.93
CA ILE A 191 -13.71 -2.29 7.36
C ILE A 191 -14.40 -1.67 6.13
N ILE A 192 -13.64 -1.39 5.07
CA ILE A 192 -14.10 -0.65 3.89
C ILE A 192 -14.96 -1.50 2.93
N TYR A 193 -14.66 -2.78 2.81
CA TYR A 193 -15.32 -3.70 1.86
C TYR A 193 -16.30 -4.66 2.55
N ARG A 194 -16.79 -4.35 3.76
CA ARG A 194 -17.82 -5.18 4.39
C ARG A 194 -19.04 -5.30 3.48
N PRO A 195 -19.53 -6.51 3.20
CA PRO A 195 -20.85 -6.66 2.60
C PRO A 195 -21.86 -6.08 3.59
N GLU A 196 -22.72 -5.19 3.11
CA GLU A 196 -23.89 -4.74 3.86
C GLU A 196 -24.61 -5.99 4.35
N ARG A 197 -24.76 -6.15 5.67
CA ARG A 197 -25.62 -7.22 6.19
C ARG A 197 -26.97 -6.99 5.54
N VAL A 198 -27.39 -7.93 4.69
CA VAL A 198 -28.78 -7.98 4.22
C VAL A 198 -29.62 -8.06 5.49
N GLN A 199 -30.16 -6.92 5.92
CA GLN A 199 -31.26 -6.92 6.85
C GLN A 199 -32.38 -7.60 6.08
N GLU A 200 -32.68 -8.86 6.41
CA GLU A 200 -33.93 -9.45 5.97
C GLU A 200 -35.03 -8.43 6.29
N PRO A 201 -35.80 -7.95 5.30
CA PRO A 201 -36.87 -7.02 5.58
C PRO A 201 -37.77 -7.69 6.62
N ALA A 202 -37.95 -7.05 7.78
CA ALA A 202 -38.78 -7.53 8.89
C ALA A 202 -40.22 -7.92 8.47
N LYS A 203 -40.62 -7.50 7.25
CA LYS A 203 -41.86 -7.87 6.56
C LYS A 203 -41.94 -9.38 6.23
N ASN A 204 -40.85 -10.01 5.80
CA ASN A 204 -40.85 -11.45 5.50
C ASN A 204 -40.98 -12.31 6.76
N ARG A 205 -40.37 -11.88 7.87
CA ARG A 205 -40.49 -12.56 9.18
C ARG A 205 -41.90 -12.55 9.76
N ARG A 206 -42.72 -11.55 9.41
CA ARG A 206 -44.15 -11.50 9.78
C ARG A 206 -45.00 -12.38 8.86
N LEU A 207 -44.73 -12.40 7.56
CA LEU A 207 -45.46 -13.24 6.61
C LEU A 207 -45.23 -14.73 6.86
N THR A 208 -43.98 -15.15 7.06
CA THR A 208 -43.67 -16.56 7.39
C THR A 208 -44.26 -16.99 8.74
N ARG A 209 -44.39 -16.07 9.71
CA ARG A 209 -45.06 -16.36 10.99
C ARG A 209 -46.58 -16.42 10.88
N LEU A 210 -47.19 -15.71 9.94
CA LEU A 210 -48.64 -15.77 9.70
C LEU A 210 -49.01 -17.03 8.92
N GLU A 211 -48.18 -17.43 7.95
CA GLU A 211 -48.37 -18.67 7.17
C GLU A 211 -48.14 -19.94 7.99
N GLN A 212 -47.34 -19.87 9.06
CA GLN A 212 -47.13 -21.00 10.00
C GLN A 212 -48.21 -21.11 11.09
N ASN A 213 -49.10 -20.11 11.20
CA ASN A 213 -50.17 -20.06 12.19
C ASN A 213 -51.58 -20.18 11.57
N LEU A 214 -51.66 -20.55 10.28
CA LEU A 214 -52.88 -20.93 9.55
C LEU A 214 -52.83 -22.44 9.27
#